data_AF-A0A7T5RDR7-F1
#
_entry.id   AF-A0A7T5RDR7-F1
#
_cell.length_a   1.000
_cell.length_b   1.000
_cell.length_c   1.000
_cell.angle_alpha   90.00
_cell.angle_beta   90.00
_cell.angle_gamma   90.00
#
_symmetry.space_group_name_H-M   'P 1'
#
loop_
_entity.id
_entity.type
_entity.pdbx_description
1 polymer ?
#
loop_
_entity_poly.entity_id
_entity_poly.type
_entity_poly.pdbx_seq_one_letter_code
_entity_poly.pdbx_strand_id
1 'polypeptide(L)'
;MNRKILKQFDLWFPVVVWAYLIFNFSSGRVPVASTVFWQDFAVKKTGHMLLFGALAMLIYRGLLGENIPKKKAAIWAVILAFFYGASDEFHQMFTQGREARVRDVAFDTLGASLVIFLTYRFLQKLPKKVQFVLKDIGFE
;
A
#
# COMPACT_ATOMS: atom_id res chain seq x y z
N MET A 1 -19.20 -3.05 23.84
CA MET A 1 -18.72 -3.20 22.45
C MET A 1 -17.89 -4.47 22.35
N ASN A 2 -18.12 -5.31 21.33
CA ASN A 2 -17.48 -6.64 21.22
C ASN A 2 -15.97 -6.50 20.98
N ARG A 3 -15.13 -7.13 21.82
CA ARG A 3 -13.64 -7.05 21.72
C ARG A 3 -13.12 -7.46 20.34
N LYS A 4 -13.82 -8.36 19.66
CA LYS A 4 -13.49 -8.79 18.29
C LYS A 4 -13.69 -7.66 17.27
N ILE A 5 -14.77 -6.89 17.40
CA ILE A 5 -15.09 -5.76 16.51
C ILE A 5 -14.06 -4.64 16.69
N LEU A 6 -13.65 -4.37 17.93
CA LEU A 6 -12.57 -3.43 18.23
C LEU A 6 -11.25 -3.82 17.56
N LYS A 7 -10.83 -5.09 17.69
CA LYS A 7 -9.60 -5.58 17.03
C LYS A 7 -9.68 -5.46 15.51
N GLN A 8 -10.82 -5.80 14.91
CA GLN A 8 -11.02 -5.64 13.46
C GLN A 8 -10.95 -4.17 13.03
N PHE A 9 -11.58 -3.28 13.80
CA PHE A 9 -11.51 -1.85 13.53
C PHE A 9 -10.06 -1.34 13.59
N ASP A 10 -9.30 -1.66 14.63
CA ASP A 10 -7.90 -1.23 14.78
C ASP A 10 -6.98 -1.77 13.68
N LEU A 11 -7.30 -2.94 13.12
CA LEU A 11 -6.57 -3.55 12.02
C LEU A 11 -6.82 -2.84 10.68
N TRP A 12 -8.09 -2.61 10.36
CA TRP A 12 -8.53 -2.11 9.05
C TRP A 12 -8.64 -0.59 8.95
N PHE A 13 -8.82 0.11 10.07
CA PHE A 13 -8.93 1.57 10.08
C PHE A 13 -7.71 2.26 9.44
N PRO A 14 -6.45 1.88 9.74
CA PRO A 14 -5.28 2.44 9.05
C PRO A 14 -5.27 2.17 7.54
N VAL A 15 -5.78 1.02 7.10
CA VAL A 15 -5.87 0.69 5.66
C VAL A 15 -6.81 1.67 4.97
N VAL A 16 -7.98 1.91 5.55
CA VAL A 16 -8.99 2.82 4.99
C VAL A 16 -8.48 4.26 4.99
N VAL A 17 -7.86 4.71 6.09
CA VAL A 17 -7.27 6.05 6.17
C VAL A 17 -6.18 6.22 5.11
N TRP A 18 -5.29 5.24 4.96
CA TRP A 18 -4.20 5.31 3.98
C TRP A 18 -4.71 5.30 2.55
N ALA A 19 -5.70 4.46 2.23
CA ALA A 19 -6.39 4.49 0.95
C ALA A 19 -7.01 5.87 0.70
N TYR A 20 -7.74 6.42 1.66
CA TYR A 20 -8.31 7.76 1.51
C TYR A 20 -7.24 8.84 1.24
N LEU A 21 -6.08 8.77 1.89
CA LEU A 21 -4.96 9.68 1.61
C LEU A 21 -4.45 9.54 0.18
N ILE A 22 -4.24 8.31 -0.31
CA ILE A 22 -3.83 8.06 -1.71
C ILE A 22 -4.83 8.67 -2.68
N PHE A 23 -6.13 8.42 -2.47
CA PHE A 23 -7.19 8.95 -3.31
C PHE A 23 -7.20 10.48 -3.37
N ASN A 24 -6.99 11.16 -2.23
CA ASN A 24 -6.91 12.63 -2.21
C ASN A 24 -5.69 13.15 -2.96
N PHE A 25 -4.52 12.53 -2.78
CA PHE A 25 -3.32 12.90 -3.53
C PHE A 25 -3.48 12.65 -5.03
N SER A 26 -4.20 11.59 -5.40
CA SER A 26 -4.49 11.26 -6.78
C SER A 26 -5.48 12.22 -7.45
N SER A 27 -6.44 12.73 -6.68
CA SER A 27 -7.43 13.73 -7.13
C SER A 27 -6.82 15.12 -7.40
N GLY A 28 -5.62 15.41 -6.89
CA GLY A 28 -4.93 16.68 -7.07
C GLY A 28 -4.01 16.71 -8.31
N ARG A 29 -3.58 17.91 -8.71
CA ARG A 29 -2.50 18.08 -9.70
C ARG A 29 -1.17 17.69 -9.04
N VAL A 30 -0.42 16.76 -9.64
CA VAL A 30 0.91 16.43 -9.13
C VAL A 30 1.83 17.63 -9.35
N PRO A 31 2.45 18.21 -8.31
CA PRO A 31 3.40 19.30 -8.48
C PRO A 31 4.57 18.88 -9.36
N VAL A 32 5.13 19.84 -10.11
CA VAL A 32 6.35 19.63 -10.91
C VAL A 32 7.52 19.56 -9.94
N ALA A 33 8.14 18.39 -9.82
CA ALA A 33 9.27 18.15 -8.92
C ALA A 33 10.61 18.58 -9.55
N SER A 34 10.74 18.50 -10.88
CA SER A 34 11.91 18.97 -11.61
C SER A 34 11.50 19.48 -13.00
N THR A 35 12.25 20.45 -13.52
CA THR A 35 12.13 20.91 -14.91
C THR A 35 12.67 19.86 -15.90
N VAL A 36 13.43 18.88 -15.41
CA VAL A 36 13.95 17.74 -16.19
C VAL A 36 12.94 16.59 -16.16
N PHE A 37 12.37 16.28 -17.33
CA PHE A 37 11.30 15.28 -17.49
C PHE A 37 11.59 13.92 -16.83
N TRP A 38 12.78 13.35 -17.03
CA TRP A 38 13.11 12.02 -16.49
C TRP A 38 13.24 12.01 -14.96
N GLN A 39 13.68 13.11 -14.36
CA GLN A 39 13.82 13.24 -12.91
C GLN A 39 12.43 13.40 -12.26
N ASP A 40 11.60 14.26 -12.83
CA ASP A 40 10.21 14.44 -12.40
C ASP A 40 9.43 13.13 -12.49
N PHE A 41 9.60 12.40 -13.60
CA PHE A 41 9.02 11.08 -13.80
C PHE A 41 9.48 10.08 -12.73
N ALA A 42 10.79 9.98 -12.48
CA ALA A 42 11.34 9.03 -11.51
C ALA A 42 10.83 9.30 -10.09
N VAL A 43 10.87 10.56 -9.63
CA VAL A 43 10.41 10.95 -8.30
C VAL A 43 8.93 10.61 -8.11
N LYS A 44 8.08 10.95 -9.09
CA LYS A 44 6.64 10.68 -9.03
C LYS A 44 6.34 9.19 -8.95
N LYS A 45 7.04 8.37 -9.74
CA LYS A 45 6.86 6.91 -9.75
C LYS A 45 7.37 6.24 -8.49
N THR A 46 8.53 6.64 -7.97
CA THR A 46 9.00 6.14 -6.68
C THR A 46 8.04 6.51 -5.55
N GLY A 47 7.49 7.73 -5.55
CA GLY A 47 6.47 8.13 -4.57
C GLY A 47 5.23 7.25 -4.60
N HIS A 48 4.67 6.96 -5.78
CA HIS A 48 3.52 6.08 -5.91
C HIS A 48 3.86 4.65 -5.47
N MET A 49 4.99 4.09 -5.91
CA MET A 49 5.46 2.77 -5.48
C MET A 49 5.54 2.65 -3.95
N LEU A 50 5.98 3.70 -3.25
CA LEU A 50 6.03 3.72 -1.78
C LEU A 50 4.64 3.81 -1.15
N LEU A 51 3.73 4.63 -1.70
CA LEU A 51 2.36 4.76 -1.22
C LEU A 51 1.60 3.43 -1.32
N PHE A 52 1.66 2.77 -2.48
CA PHE A 52 1.05 1.47 -2.71
C PHE A 52 1.77 0.34 -1.97
N GLY A 53 3.09 0.45 -1.80
CA GLY A 53 3.87 -0.43 -0.93
C GLY A 53 3.39 -0.39 0.52
N ALA A 54 3.20 0.80 1.07
CA ALA A 54 2.66 0.99 2.42
C ALA A 54 1.22 0.48 2.53
N LEU A 55 0.37 0.74 1.53
CA LEU A 55 -0.99 0.19 1.48
C LEU A 55 -0.98 -1.34 1.54
N ALA A 56 -0.15 -1.99 0.71
CA ALA A 56 -0.02 -3.45 0.70
C ALA A 56 0.46 -3.97 2.05
N MET A 57 1.42 -3.31 2.71
CA MET A 57 1.88 -3.67 4.04
C MET A 57 0.76 -3.59 5.10
N LEU A 58 -0.07 -2.55 5.06
CA LEU A 58 -1.21 -2.40 5.98
C LEU A 58 -2.28 -3.47 5.75
N ILE A 59 -2.58 -3.79 4.49
CA ILE A 59 -3.50 -4.88 4.13
C ILE A 59 -2.94 -6.21 4.62
N TYR A 60 -1.63 -6.45 4.42
CA TYR A 60 -0.96 -7.65 4.90
C TYR A 60 -1.08 -7.81 6.42
N ARG A 61 -0.87 -6.72 7.17
CA ARG A 61 -1.08 -6.68 8.63
C ARG A 61 -2.52 -7.03 9.01
N GLY A 62 -3.50 -6.44 8.34
CA GLY A 62 -4.92 -6.72 8.58
C GLY A 62 -5.25 -8.20 8.39
N LEU A 63 -4.79 -8.78 7.28
CA LEU A 63 -4.99 -10.20 6.96
C LEU A 63 -4.29 -11.14 7.95
N LEU A 64 -3.08 -10.81 8.40
CA LEU A 64 -2.41 -11.58 9.46
C LEU A 64 -3.18 -11.53 10.77
N GLY A 65 -3.68 -10.36 11.17
CA GLY A 65 -4.48 -10.18 12.39
C GLY A 65 -5.81 -10.94 12.37
N GLU A 66 -6.30 -11.32 11.17
CA GLU A 66 -7.44 -12.21 10.96
C GLU A 66 -7.09 -13.70 10.92
N ASN A 67 -5.83 -14.05 11.19
CA ASN A 67 -5.26 -15.40 11.14
C ASN A 67 -5.21 -16.01 9.72
N ILE A 68 -5.16 -15.17 8.68
CA ILE A 68 -4.93 -15.66 7.32
C ILE A 68 -3.47 -16.14 7.21
N PRO A 69 -3.20 -17.33 6.64
CA PRO A 69 -1.83 -17.84 6.50
C PRO A 69 -0.90 -16.86 5.77
N LYS A 70 0.34 -16.70 6.26
CA LYS A 70 1.32 -15.69 5.77
C LYS A 70 1.45 -15.65 4.25
N LYS A 71 1.49 -16.81 3.59
CA LYS A 71 1.56 -16.90 2.11
C LYS A 71 0.30 -16.37 1.44
N LYS A 72 -0.89 -16.74 1.94
CA LYS A 72 -2.18 -16.26 1.42
C LYS A 72 -2.34 -14.76 1.66
N ALA A 73 -1.99 -14.29 2.86
CA ALA A 73 -2.04 -12.87 3.20
C ALA A 73 -1.15 -12.03 2.27
N ALA A 74 0.05 -12.51 1.94
CA ALA A 74 0.97 -11.81 1.03
C ALA A 74 0.39 -11.70 -0.38
N ILE A 75 -0.17 -12.79 -0.91
CA ILE A 75 -0.82 -12.82 -2.23
C ILE A 75 -2.02 -11.86 -2.26
N TRP A 76 -2.91 -11.97 -1.27
CA TRP A 76 -4.10 -11.12 -1.18
C TRP A 76 -3.76 -9.64 -1.00
N ALA A 77 -2.72 -9.31 -0.24
CA ALA A 77 -2.27 -7.93 -0.09
C ALA A 77 -1.86 -7.30 -1.44
N VAL A 78 -1.12 -8.03 -2.28
CA VAL A 78 -0.75 -7.56 -3.62
C VAL A 78 -1.96 -7.46 -4.53
N ILE A 79 -2.86 -8.46 -4.52
CA ILE A 79 -4.08 -8.44 -5.34
C ILE A 79 -4.97 -7.25 -4.98
N LEU A 80 -5.20 -7.00 -3.69
CA LEU A 80 -6.01 -5.87 -3.23
C LEU A 80 -5.35 -4.53 -3.55
N ALA A 81 -4.03 -4.42 -3.41
CA ALA A 81 -3.29 -3.23 -3.82
C ALA A 81 -3.37 -2.97 -5.34
N PHE A 82 -3.30 -4.03 -6.16
CA PHE A 82 -3.48 -3.95 -7.62
C PHE A 82 -4.87 -3.42 -7.98
N PHE A 83 -5.94 -4.00 -7.40
CA PHE A 83 -7.30 -3.54 -7.67
C PHE A 83 -7.54 -2.10 -7.20
N TYR A 84 -6.94 -1.74 -6.06
CA TYR A 84 -7.00 -0.37 -5.57
C TYR A 84 -6.28 0.59 -6.53
N GLY A 85 -5.08 0.25 -7.02
CA GLY A 85 -4.34 1.06 -7.99
C GLY A 85 -5.03 1.17 -9.35
N ALA A 86 -5.65 0.09 -9.82
CA ALA A 86 -6.49 0.12 -11.02
C ALA A 86 -7.69 1.05 -10.85
N SER A 87 -8.30 1.06 -9.66
CA SER A 87 -9.41 1.97 -9.33
C SER A 87 -8.95 3.43 -9.25
N ASP A 88 -7.75 3.67 -8.71
CA ASP A 88 -7.14 4.99 -8.64
C ASP A 88 -6.83 5.55 -10.04
N GLU A 89 -6.21 4.76 -10.92
CA GLU A 89 -5.96 5.15 -12.32
C GLU A 89 -7.27 5.40 -13.09
N PHE A 90 -8.30 4.58 -12.85
CA PHE A 90 -9.63 4.83 -13.40
C PHE A 90 -10.21 6.16 -12.91
N HIS A 91 -10.08 6.47 -11.62
CA HIS A 91 -10.49 7.77 -11.06
C HIS A 91 -9.72 8.94 -11.68
N GLN A 92 -8.40 8.77 -11.90
CA GLN A 92 -7.57 9.78 -12.56
C GLN A 92 -8.04 10.10 -13.99
N MET A 93 -8.65 9.15 -14.71
CA MET A 93 -9.24 9.41 -16.04
C MET A 93 -10.30 10.52 -16.03
N PHE A 94 -11.01 10.68 -14.91
CA PHE A 94 -12.03 11.72 -14.74
C PHE A 94 -11.45 13.04 -14.23
N THR A 95 -10.15 13.08 -13.95
CA THR A 95 -9.47 14.25 -13.42
C THR A 95 -8.83 15.04 -14.58
N GLN A 96 -9.30 16.27 -14.82
CA GLN A 96 -8.86 17.07 -15.96
C GLN A 96 -7.34 17.30 -15.96
N GLY A 97 -6.68 16.93 -17.05
CA GLY A 97 -5.25 17.15 -17.26
C GLY A 97 -4.33 15.99 -16.82
N ARG A 98 -4.87 14.82 -16.46
CA ARG A 98 -4.10 13.58 -16.32
C ARG A 98 -4.38 12.61 -17.46
N GLU A 99 -3.33 11.93 -17.91
CA GLU A 99 -3.45 10.75 -18.75
C GLU A 99 -3.29 9.53 -17.85
N ALA A 100 -4.37 8.79 -17.63
CA ALA A 100 -4.27 7.49 -16.97
C ALA A 100 -3.48 6.54 -17.88
N ARG A 101 -2.51 5.82 -17.30
CA ARG A 101 -1.65 4.92 -18.06
C ARG A 101 -1.63 3.57 -17.37
N VAL A 102 -1.95 2.52 -18.11
CA VAL A 102 -1.86 1.12 -17.63
C VAL A 102 -0.49 0.79 -17.02
N ARG A 103 0.56 1.44 -17.53
CA ARG A 103 1.93 1.36 -17.00
C ARG A 103 2.02 1.77 -15.52
N ASP A 104 1.19 2.68 -15.07
CA ASP A 104 1.27 3.26 -13.74
C ASP A 104 0.71 2.26 -12.70
N VAL A 105 -0.38 1.56 -13.02
CA VAL A 105 -0.85 0.37 -12.28
C VAL A 105 0.26 -0.70 -12.15
N ALA A 106 1.04 -0.91 -13.22
CA ALA A 106 2.13 -1.87 -13.19
C ALA A 106 3.25 -1.46 -12.22
N PHE A 107 3.65 -0.18 -12.21
CA PHE A 107 4.63 0.32 -11.24
C PHE A 107 4.13 0.21 -9.81
N ASP A 108 2.87 0.56 -9.56
CA ASP A 108 2.27 0.49 -8.22
C ASP A 108 2.22 -0.96 -7.70
N THR A 109 1.87 -1.89 -8.58
CA THR A 109 1.86 -3.31 -8.29
C THR A 109 3.27 -3.85 -8.05
N LEU A 110 4.28 -3.38 -8.78
CA LEU A 110 5.69 -3.72 -8.54
C LEU A 110 6.16 -3.19 -7.19
N GLY A 111 5.79 -1.96 -6.82
CA GLY A 111 6.07 -1.38 -5.50
C GLY A 111 5.44 -2.19 -4.36
N ALA A 112 4.14 -2.51 -4.49
CA ALA A 112 3.42 -3.38 -3.57
C ALA A 112 4.09 -4.76 -3.44
N SER A 113 4.42 -5.40 -4.56
CA SER A 113 5.05 -6.71 -4.58
C SER A 113 6.43 -6.69 -3.92
N LEU A 114 7.25 -5.66 -4.20
CA LEU A 114 8.57 -5.51 -3.61
C LEU A 114 8.48 -5.35 -2.10
N VAL A 115 7.61 -4.47 -1.61
CA VAL A 115 7.44 -4.25 -0.16
C VAL A 115 6.93 -5.51 0.54
N ILE A 116 5.96 -6.22 -0.04
CA ILE A 116 5.48 -7.49 0.51
C ILE A 116 6.57 -8.55 0.51
N PHE A 117 7.36 -8.66 -0.55
CA PHE A 117 8.49 -9.59 -0.62
C PHE A 117 9.53 -9.31 0.47
N LEU A 118 9.93 -8.04 0.62
CA LEU A 118 10.88 -7.61 1.66
C LEU A 118 10.31 -7.89 3.05
N THR A 119 9.06 -7.52 3.29
CA THR A 119 8.36 -7.78 4.55
C THR A 119 8.36 -9.27 4.85
N TYR A 120 7.87 -10.10 3.93
CA TYR A 120 7.82 -11.55 4.10
C TYR A 120 9.21 -12.17 4.40
N ARG A 121 10.25 -11.69 3.72
CA ARG A 121 11.61 -12.25 3.82
C ARG A 121 12.37 -11.83 5.06
N PHE A 122 12.19 -10.57 5.49
CA PHE A 122 13.02 -9.93 6.51
C PHE A 122 12.32 -9.75 7.85
N LEU A 123 10.99 -9.74 7.94
CA LEU A 123 10.29 -9.53 9.21
C LEU A 123 10.70 -10.57 10.27
N GLN A 124 10.88 -11.82 9.84
CA GLN A 124 11.31 -12.92 10.72
C GLN A 124 12.78 -12.84 11.15
N LYS A 125 13.59 -12.02 10.47
CA LYS A 125 15.02 -11.81 10.73
C LYS A 125 15.29 -10.57 11.58
N LEU A 126 14.27 -9.78 11.90
CA LEU A 126 14.44 -8.57 12.69
C LEU A 126 14.83 -8.88 14.15
N PRO A 127 15.53 -7.97 14.85
CA PRO A 127 15.84 -8.15 16.26
C PRO A 127 14.60 -8.44 17.11
N LYS A 128 14.73 -9.24 18.17
CA LYS A 128 13.59 -9.62 19.04
C LYS A 128 12.80 -8.42 19.58
N LYS A 129 13.47 -7.30 19.88
CA LYS A 129 12.82 -6.04 20.29
C LYS A 129 11.84 -5.52 19.23
N VAL A 130 12.24 -5.58 17.96
CA VAL A 130 11.40 -5.13 16.83
C VAL A 130 10.27 -6.13 16.59
N GLN A 131 10.55 -7.44 16.69
CA GLN A 131 9.49 -8.45 16.59
C GLN A 131 8.42 -8.31 17.68
N PHE A 132 8.82 -7.95 18.90
CA PHE A 132 7.90 -7.67 20.00
C PHE A 132 6.98 -6.49 19.67
N VAL A 133 7.56 -5.35 19.26
CA VAL A 133 6.78 -4.17 18.83
C VAL A 133 5.87 -4.49 17.65
N LEU A 134 6.34 -5.26 16.67
CA LEU A 134 5.52 -5.65 15.52
C LEU A 134 4.33 -6.51 15.91
N LYS A 135 4.50 -7.42 16.87
CA LYS A 135 3.39 -8.21 17.44
C LYS A 135 2.39 -7.33 18.17
N ASP A 136 2.85 -6.34 18.93
CA ASP A 136 1.97 -5.37 19.60
C ASP A 136 1.16 -4.54 18.60
N ILE A 137 1.71 -4.31 17.40
CA ILE A 137 1.03 -3.62 16.29
C ILE A 137 0.22 -4.60 15.43
N GLY A 138 0.15 -5.89 15.75
CA GLY A 138 -0.72 -6.88 15.07
C GLY A 138 -0.07 -7.64 13.90
N PHE A 139 1.26 -7.64 13.79
CA PHE A 139 1.98 -8.59 12.92
C PHE A 139 2.28 -9.89 13.70
N GLU A 140 1.34 -10.83 13.69
CA GLU A 140 1.46 -12.16 14.31
C GLU A 140 2.05 -13.23 13.33
#